data_AF-A0AAV8ZNW3-F1
#
_entry.id   AF-A0AAV8ZNW3-F1
#
_cell.length_a   1.000
_cell.length_b   1.000
_cell.length_c   1.000
_cell.angle_alpha   90.00
_cell.angle_beta   90.00
_cell.angle_gamma   90.00
#
_symmetry.space_group_name_H-M   'P 1'
#
loop_
_entity.id
_entity.type
_entity.pdbx_description
1 polymer ?
#
loop_
_entity_poly.entity_id
_entity_poly.type
_entity_poly.pdbx_seq_one_letter_code
_entity_poly.pdbx_strand_id
1 'polypeptide(L)'
;MTPYPNPHEEYQRAFNRLLTSERVVIEHTFGKLTRRFLILKYGCRVKFTSIPKVIIACAVLHNIAKQLGDADFQEDEDEEEQDLRHIEDENVDAIRAQGQERREELAHFITNNNVGL
;
A
#
# COMPACT_ATOMS: atom_id res chain seq x y z
N MET A 1 -0.77 7.86 3.58
CA MET A 1 0.43 8.57 4.05
C MET A 1 0.98 9.40 2.90
N THR A 2 1.31 10.68 3.14
CA THR A 2 1.73 11.61 2.08
C THR A 2 3.19 11.99 2.28
N PRO A 3 4.08 11.86 1.26
CA PRO A 3 5.46 12.28 1.39
C PRO A 3 5.59 13.78 1.63
N TYR A 4 6.74 14.22 2.15
CA TYR A 4 7.08 15.64 2.17
C TYR A 4 7.30 16.13 0.73
N PRO A 5 6.60 17.17 0.26
CA PRO A 5 6.72 17.64 -1.12
C PRO A 5 8.08 18.27 -1.41
N ASN A 6 8.63 19.02 -0.45
CA ASN A 6 9.94 19.66 -0.53
C ASN A 6 10.74 19.34 0.75
N PRO A 7 11.39 18.16 0.82
CA PRO A 7 12.12 17.74 2.02
C PRO A 7 13.45 18.48 2.15
N HIS A 8 13.52 19.45 3.08
CA HIS A 8 14.72 20.25 3.34
C HIS A 8 15.60 19.62 4.44
N GLU A 9 14.97 18.97 5.41
CA GLU A 9 15.63 18.34 6.55
C GLU A 9 16.01 16.88 6.26
N GLU A 10 17.03 16.36 6.95
CA GLU A 10 17.47 14.98 6.75
C GLU A 10 16.39 13.96 7.16
N TYR A 11 15.68 14.22 8.26
CA TYR A 11 14.63 13.33 8.74
C TYR A 11 13.47 13.21 7.75
N GLN A 12 13.14 14.29 7.04
CA GLN A 12 12.11 14.30 5.99
C GLN A 12 12.55 13.47 4.78
N ARG A 13 13.83 13.58 4.38
CA ARG A 13 14.39 12.76 3.30
C ARG A 13 14.43 11.29 3.67
N ALA A 14 14.84 10.96 4.90
CA ALA A 14 14.84 9.58 5.41
C ALA A 14 13.42 8.98 5.42
N PHE A 15 12.45 9.73 5.91
CA PHE A 15 11.03 9.35 5.87
C PHE A 15 10.57 9.08 4.44
N ASN A 16 10.81 10.01 3.49
CA ASN A 16 10.39 9.84 2.10
C ASN A 16 11.03 8.60 1.45
N ARG A 17 12.32 8.34 1.70
CA ARG A 17 12.99 7.14 1.18
C ARG A 17 12.34 5.85 1.69
N LEU A 18 12.12 5.76 3.00
CA LEU A 18 11.47 4.60 3.62
C LEU A 18 10.04 4.44 3.10
N LEU A 19 9.27 5.53 3.05
CA LEU A 19 7.91 5.49 2.55
C LEU A 19 7.88 4.97 1.10
N THR A 20 8.78 5.44 0.24
CA THR A 20 8.86 4.97 -1.15
C THR A 20 9.23 3.49 -1.22
N SER A 21 10.23 3.02 -0.46
CA SER A 21 10.61 1.61 -0.48
C SER A 21 9.49 0.70 0.03
N GLU A 22 8.80 1.08 1.10
CA GLU A 22 7.66 0.33 1.63
C GLU A 22 6.48 0.32 0.64
N ARG A 23 6.21 1.44 -0.03
CA ARG A 23 5.17 1.51 -1.07
C ARG A 23 5.44 0.55 -2.21
N VAL A 24 6.68 0.48 -2.69
CA VAL A 24 7.07 -0.47 -3.74
C VAL A 24 6.76 -1.91 -3.31
N VAL A 25 7.12 -2.30 -2.08
CA VAL A 25 6.82 -3.65 -1.56
C VAL A 25 5.32 -3.92 -1.50
N ILE A 26 4.53 -2.94 -1.03
CA ILE A 26 3.07 -3.06 -0.92
C ILE A 26 2.41 -3.16 -2.30
N GLU A 27 2.76 -2.26 -3.22
CA GLU A 27 2.25 -2.19 -4.58
C GLU A 27 2.58 -3.49 -5.33
N HIS A 28 3.82 -4.00 -5.19
CA HIS A 28 4.23 -5.27 -5.79
C HIS A 28 3.47 -6.47 -5.19
N THR A 29 3.21 -6.44 -3.88
CA THR A 29 2.42 -7.47 -3.19
C THR A 29 0.97 -7.50 -3.70
N PHE A 30 0.32 -6.33 -3.80
CA PHE A 30 -1.03 -6.24 -4.33
C PHE A 30 -1.09 -6.67 -5.80
N GLY A 31 -0.13 -6.26 -6.63
CA GLY A 31 -0.05 -6.70 -8.02
C GLY A 31 0.07 -8.22 -8.15
N LYS A 32 0.83 -8.89 -7.27
CA LYS A 32 0.90 -10.37 -7.24
C LYS A 32 -0.42 -11.00 -6.79
N LEU A 33 -1.09 -10.38 -5.82
CA LEU A 33 -2.36 -10.88 -5.27
C LEU A 33 -3.49 -10.79 -6.30
N THR A 34 -3.64 -9.66 -7.00
CA THR A 34 -4.68 -9.43 -8.01
C THR A 34 -4.46 -10.29 -9.27
N ARG A 35 -3.20 -10.53 -9.66
CA ARG A 35 -2.86 -11.48 -10.73
C ARG A 35 -3.19 -12.92 -10.38
N ARG A 36 -2.83 -13.37 -9.17
CA ARG A 36 -3.12 -14.74 -8.70
C ARG A 36 -4.62 -14.99 -8.56
N PHE A 37 -5.36 -14.00 -8.08
CA PHE A 37 -6.79 -14.09 -7.84
C PHE A 37 -7.54 -13.06 -8.67
N LEU A 38 -7.80 -13.41 -9.94
CA LEU A 38 -8.50 -12.55 -10.92
C LEU A 38 -9.87 -12.04 -10.44
N ILE A 39 -10.47 -12.70 -9.45
CA ILE A 39 -11.66 -12.25 -8.75
C ILE A 39 -11.49 -10.87 -8.08
N LEU A 40 -10.26 -10.51 -7.69
CA LEU A 40 -9.90 -9.21 -7.16
C LEU A 40 -9.64 -8.18 -8.27
N LYS A 41 -9.12 -8.63 -9.43
CA LYS A 41 -8.83 -7.77 -10.58
C LYS A 41 -10.08 -7.37 -11.36
N TYR A 42 -10.94 -8.33 -11.70
CA TYR A 42 -12.13 -8.12 -12.53
C TYR A 42 -13.44 -8.04 -11.73
N GLY A 43 -13.36 -8.20 -10.41
CA GLY A 43 -14.51 -8.24 -9.52
C GLY A 43 -15.28 -9.58 -9.55
N CYS A 44 -16.29 -9.68 -8.68
CA CYS A 44 -17.15 -10.86 -8.58
C CYS A 44 -18.62 -10.53 -8.38
N ARG A 45 -19.47 -11.44 -8.86
CA ARG A 45 -20.92 -11.46 -8.59
C ARG A 45 -21.22 -12.15 -7.25
N VAL A 46 -20.62 -11.66 -6.16
CA VAL A 46 -20.96 -12.07 -4.80
C VAL A 46 -21.77 -10.98 -4.12
N LYS A 47 -22.48 -11.32 -3.04
CA LYS A 47 -23.12 -10.31 -2.19
C LYS A 47 -22.06 -9.34 -1.68
N PHE A 48 -22.37 -8.04 -1.63
CA PHE A 48 -21.45 -7.03 -1.12
C PHE A 48 -20.90 -7.38 0.28
N THR A 49 -21.75 -7.95 1.14
CA THR A 49 -21.39 -8.42 2.48
C THR A 49 -20.38 -9.58 2.50
N SER A 50 -20.20 -10.27 1.37
CA SER A 50 -19.22 -11.35 1.21
C SER A 50 -17.89 -10.87 0.65
N ILE A 51 -17.80 -9.67 0.07
CA ILE A 51 -16.56 -9.14 -0.53
C ILE A 51 -15.39 -9.16 0.46
N PRO A 52 -15.53 -8.68 1.72
CA PRO A 52 -14.43 -8.74 2.67
C PRO A 52 -13.93 -10.16 2.95
N LYS A 53 -14.84 -11.14 2.98
CA LYS A 53 -14.48 -12.56 3.18
C LYS A 53 -13.68 -13.11 1.99
N VAL A 54 -14.05 -12.73 0.77
CA VAL A 54 -13.31 -13.11 -0.45
C VAL A 54 -11.90 -12.53 -0.40
N ILE A 55 -11.75 -11.24 -0.09
CA ILE A 55 -10.44 -10.58 0.01
C ILE A 55 -9.55 -11.27 1.05
N ILE A 56 -10.09 -11.55 2.24
CA ILE A 56 -9.34 -12.23 3.31
C ILE A 56 -8.94 -13.65 2.88
N ALA A 57 -9.85 -14.41 2.26
CA ALA A 57 -9.56 -15.74 1.77
C ALA A 57 -8.43 -15.74 0.73
N CYS A 58 -8.44 -14.80 -0.22
CA CYS A 58 -7.36 -14.61 -1.19
C CYS A 58 -6.03 -14.31 -0.50
N ALA A 59 -6.00 -13.43 0.50
CA ALA A 59 -4.78 -13.11 1.24
C ALA A 59 -4.22 -14.32 2.01
N VAL A 60 -5.09 -15.09 2.68
CA VAL A 60 -4.69 -16.32 3.38
C VAL A 60 -4.12 -17.35 2.41
N LEU A 61 -4.81 -17.59 1.29
CA LEU A 61 -4.37 -18.53 0.27
C LEU A 61 -3.05 -18.09 -0.40
N HIS A 62 -2.86 -16.77 -0.61
CA HIS A 62 -1.60 -16.22 -1.09
C HIS A 62 -0.45 -16.56 -0.14
N ASN A 63 -0.62 -16.32 1.16
CA ASN A 63 0.42 -16.58 2.16
C ASN A 63 0.78 -18.06 2.23
N ILE A 64 -0.23 -18.94 2.19
CA ILE A 64 0.00 -20.40 2.12
C ILE A 64 0.80 -20.76 0.86
N ALA A 65 0.44 -20.22 -0.30
CA ALA A 65 1.17 -20.49 -1.53
C ALA A 65 2.63 -20.01 -1.47
N LYS A 66 2.89 -18.82 -0.90
CA LYS A 66 4.27 -18.34 -0.67
C LYS A 66 5.04 -19.26 0.27
N GLN A 67 4.41 -19.76 1.32
CA GLN A 67 5.04 -20.70 2.26
C GLN A 67 5.37 -22.04 1.60
N LEU A 68 4.56 -22.50 0.65
CA LEU A 68 4.78 -23.72 -0.12
C LEU A 68 5.78 -23.54 -1.28
N GLY A 69 6.31 -22.33 -1.48
CA GLY A 69 7.22 -22.03 -2.60
C GLY A 69 6.53 -22.05 -3.96
N ASP A 70 5.21 -21.87 -4.00
CA ASP A 70 4.47 -21.79 -5.25
C ASP A 70 4.91 -20.58 -6.07
N ALA A 71 5.04 -20.76 -7.38
CA ALA A 71 5.56 -19.75 -8.27
C ALA A 71 4.61 -18.54 -8.33
N ASP A 72 5.19 -17.35 -8.46
CA ASP A 72 4.40 -16.15 -8.76
C ASP A 72 3.97 -16.20 -10.23
N PHE A 73 2.78 -15.69 -10.52
CA PHE A 73 2.29 -15.51 -11.88
C PHE A 73 3.14 -14.43 -12.56
N GLN A 74 3.43 -14.57 -13.85
CA GLN A 74 4.25 -13.59 -14.56
C GLN A 74 3.58 -12.20 -14.55
N GLU A 75 4.40 -11.16 -14.65
CA GLU A 75 3.89 -9.81 -14.89
C GLU A 75 3.43 -9.75 -16.33
N ASP A 76 2.15 -9.47 -16.55
CA ASP A 76 1.68 -9.07 -17.87
C ASP A 76 2.34 -7.72 -18.18
N GLU A 77 2.98 -7.59 -19.34
CA GLU A 77 3.34 -6.28 -19.87
C GLU A 77 2.01 -5.53 -20.12
N ASP A 78 1.86 -4.38 -19.48
CA ASP A 78 0.79 -3.41 -19.69
C ASP A 78 -0.56 -3.69 -19.01
N GLU A 79 -0.73 -3.12 -17.81
CA GLU A 79 -2.00 -2.51 -17.38
C GLU A 79 -1.65 -1.43 -16.35
N GLU A 80 -1.67 -0.16 -16.75
CA GLU A 80 -1.62 0.96 -15.79
C GLU A 80 -2.87 0.88 -14.90
N GLU A 81 -2.71 0.46 -13.64
CA GLU A 81 -3.79 0.55 -12.65
C GLU A 81 -4.20 2.02 -12.52
N GLN A 82 -5.40 2.35 -13.01
CA GLN A 82 -5.97 3.68 -12.81
C GLN A 82 -6.25 3.89 -11.33
N ASP A 83 -5.44 4.76 -10.76
CA ASP A 83 -5.53 5.17 -9.38
C ASP A 83 -6.79 6.03 -9.17
N LEU A 84 -7.90 5.39 -8.79
CA LEU A 84 -9.23 5.99 -8.59
C LEU A 84 -9.31 6.86 -7.32
N ARG A 85 -8.32 7.73 -7.07
CA ARG A 85 -8.30 8.65 -5.93
C ARG A 85 -9.16 9.90 -6.15
N HIS A 86 -10.47 9.72 -6.30
CA HIS A 86 -11.45 10.79 -6.08
C HIS A 86 -12.37 10.42 -4.92
N ILE A 87 -12.02 10.91 -3.73
CA ILE A 87 -12.89 10.94 -2.56
C ILE A 87 -13.12 12.42 -2.25
N GLU A 88 -14.29 12.93 -2.60
CA GLU A 88 -14.75 14.24 -2.13
C GLU A 88 -15.27 14.05 -0.70
N ASP A 89 -14.43 14.34 0.28
CA ASP A 89 -14.82 14.36 1.70
C ASP A 89 -15.02 15.82 2.13
N GLU A 90 -16.10 16.14 2.82
CA GLU A 90 -16.37 17.51 3.30
C GLU A 90 -15.33 18.01 4.33
N ASN A 91 -14.48 17.12 4.85
CA ASN A 91 -13.52 17.41 5.92
C ASN A 91 -12.05 17.30 5.49
N VAL A 92 -11.73 17.56 4.21
CA VAL A 92 -10.40 17.31 3.65
C VAL A 92 -9.26 17.98 4.44
N ASP A 93 -9.49 19.18 4.99
CA ASP A 93 -8.44 19.93 5.67
C ASP A 93 -8.10 19.35 7.04
N ALA A 94 -9.08 18.85 7.80
CA ALA A 94 -8.80 18.15 9.06
C ALA A 94 -8.10 16.82 8.81
N ILE A 95 -8.50 16.09 7.76
CA ILE A 95 -7.85 14.83 7.35
C ILE A 95 -6.41 15.09 6.93
N ARG A 96 -6.15 16.18 6.18
CA ARG A 96 -4.80 16.60 5.81
C ARG A 96 -3.97 16.94 7.03
N ALA A 97 -4.51 17.72 7.98
CA ALA A 97 -3.81 18.11 9.20
C ALA A 97 -3.43 16.88 10.05
N GLN A 98 -4.36 15.95 10.26
CA GLN A 98 -4.10 14.69 10.96
C GLN A 98 -3.05 13.84 10.23
N GLY A 99 -3.12 13.77 8.91
CA GLY A 99 -2.14 13.06 8.09
C GLY A 99 -0.74 13.68 8.17
N GLN A 100 -0.65 15.00 8.31
CA GLN A 100 0.61 15.71 8.52
C GLN A 100 1.18 15.43 9.92
N GLU A 101 0.35 15.50 10.96
CA GLU A 101 0.77 15.21 12.35
C GLU A 101 1.33 13.79 12.47
N ARG A 102 0.60 12.78 11.97
CA ARG A 102 1.07 11.38 11.94
C ARG A 102 2.39 11.21 11.19
N ARG A 103 2.60 11.97 10.12
CA ARG A 103 3.85 11.94 9.38
C ARG A 103 5.00 12.49 10.22
N GLU A 104 4.81 13.63 10.90
CA GLU A 104 5.86 14.20 11.75
C GLU A 104 6.25 13.22 12.87
N GLU A 105 5.27 12.60 13.54
CA GLU A 105 5.50 11.58 14.57
C GLU A 105 6.39 10.43 14.06
N LEU A 106 6.03 9.87 12.90
CA LEU A 106 6.77 8.76 12.29
C LEU A 106 8.15 9.19 11.81
N ALA A 107 8.27 10.37 11.21
CA ALA A 107 9.54 10.86 10.69
C ALA A 107 10.55 11.07 11.83
N HIS A 108 10.11 11.62 12.96
CA HIS A 108 10.94 11.73 14.17
C HIS A 108 11.27 10.36 14.78
N PHE A 109 10.31 9.43 14.82
CA PHE A 109 10.55 8.07 15.31
C PHE A 109 11.61 7.33 14.49
N ILE A 110 11.53 7.42 13.15
CA ILE A 110 12.47 6.77 12.24
C ILE A 110 13.88 7.32 12.45
N THR A 111 14.05 8.64 12.62
CA THR A 111 15.38 9.21 12.85
C THR A 111 15.93 8.95 14.24
N ASN A 112 15.09 8.92 15.27
CA ASN A 112 15.55 8.69 16.64
C ASN A 112 15.95 7.24 16.89
N ASN A 113 15.41 6.29 16.11
CA ASN A 113 15.72 4.87 16.24
C ASN A 113 16.72 4.36 15.18
N ASN A 114 17.07 5.15 14.16
CA ASN A 114 18.11 4.79 13.19
C ASN A 114 19.51 5.21 13.65
N VAL A 115 20.06 4.44 14.58
CA VAL A 115 21.51 4.19 14.63
C VAL A 115 21.80 3.04 13.64
N GLY A 116 22.13 3.38 12.39
CA GLY A 116 22.71 2.46 11.40
C GLY A 116 21.75 1.87 10.35
N LEU A 117 21.72 2.51 9.17
CA LEU A 117 21.58 1.83 7.88
C LEU A 117 22.93 1.95 7.15
#